data_AF-A0A519JU00-F1
#
_entry.id   AF-A0A519JU00-F1
#
_cell.length_a   1.000
_cell.length_b   1.000
_cell.length_c   1.000
_cell.angle_alpha   90.00
_cell.angle_beta   90.00
_cell.angle_gamma   90.00
#
_symmetry.space_group_name_H-M   'P 1'
#
loop_
_entity.id
_entity.type
_entity.pdbx_description
1 polymer ?
#
loop_
_entity_poly.entity_id
_entity_poly.type
_entity_poly.pdbx_seq_one_letter_code
_entity_poly.pdbx_strand_id
1 'polypeptide(L)'
;LSNSSLMNDAYSELNNKTFTGNLQLMPANDLRIDFNVLQTYSRNYIQGGYNVDADASRTGFQFSFGTEMITYSNTAWSFNTSFKDGTALYQSIKENALAISQQYSGIRDREGFTAGYSRSNAYILIPAFQAAIEGKSPKKMGDPTKAGTPLPNWKLVYSGLRNIPIVNSMFSKFDILHSYVSTSTTSGVQSSIDYYNRDLNNSETAFDSNGNRYNPYTITQVGYVEAFYPLVGFDVTMRNNMQFRFNYNRDRTYMLGLVNTTLTEELGTEYVVGYGYILKDLKIRLNYQGKTRNVKSDLNMRADLSMRDSKTTITNILIDDSQITGGQKIFSLKLSADYNMSQNLNLKFFYDQMMTKYKISTAFPLSTIRAGITA
;
A
#
# COMPACT_ATOMS: atom_id res chain seq x y z
N LEU A 1 40.33 11.86 12.52
CA LEU A 1 40.02 11.86 13.97
C LEU A 1 40.55 13.15 14.55
N SER A 2 39.71 13.93 15.22
CA SER A 2 40.13 15.18 15.88
C SER A 2 40.54 14.86 17.30
N ASN A 3 41.61 15.49 17.79
CA ASN A 3 42.04 15.37 19.19
C ASN A 3 41.39 16.44 20.09
N SER A 4 40.41 17.19 19.56
CA SER A 4 39.72 18.22 20.31
C SER A 4 38.65 17.62 21.22
N SER A 5 38.74 17.92 22.51
CA SER A 5 37.72 17.63 23.52
C SER A 5 36.44 18.46 23.37
N LEU A 6 36.44 19.46 22.48
CA LEU A 6 35.30 20.31 22.16
C LEU A 6 34.54 19.88 20.89
N MET A 7 34.97 18.79 20.24
CA MET A 7 34.30 18.29 19.03
C MET A 7 32.98 17.61 19.39
N ASN A 8 31.87 18.25 19.02
CA ASN A 8 30.52 17.75 19.26
C ASN A 8 29.82 17.22 17.99
N ASP A 9 30.50 17.29 16.84
CA ASP A 9 29.94 16.82 15.57
C ASP A 9 29.74 15.30 15.61
N ALA A 10 28.50 14.88 15.41
CA ALA A 10 28.15 13.48 15.35
C ALA A 10 28.72 12.84 14.07
N TYR A 11 29.23 11.62 14.19
CA TYR A 11 29.46 10.78 13.03
C TYR A 11 28.10 10.37 12.47
N SER A 12 27.91 10.53 11.15
CA SER A 12 26.69 10.09 10.49
C SER A 12 26.99 9.24 9.26
N GLU A 13 26.23 8.17 9.09
CA GLU A 13 26.29 7.25 7.96
C GLU A 13 24.88 7.04 7.41
N LEU A 14 24.69 7.33 6.12
CA LEU A 14 23.46 7.04 5.39
C LEU A 14 23.72 5.93 4.37
N ASN A 15 23.00 4.81 4.50
CA ASN A 15 23.07 3.68 3.58
C ASN A 15 21.70 3.41 2.96
N ASN A 16 21.59 3.65 1.66
CA ASN A 16 20.39 3.37 0.88
C ASN A 16 20.67 2.25 -0.12
N LYS A 17 19.82 1.22 -0.14
CA LYS A 17 19.88 0.12 -1.10
C LYS A 17 18.53 -0.02 -1.77
N THR A 18 18.56 -0.15 -3.09
CA THR A 18 17.37 -0.42 -3.90
C THR A 18 17.65 -1.61 -4.80
N PHE A 19 16.79 -2.61 -4.74
CA PHE A 19 16.79 -3.75 -5.65
C PHE A 19 15.51 -3.72 -6.48
N THR A 20 15.67 -3.79 -7.79
CA THR A 20 14.57 -3.86 -8.75
C THR A 20 14.78 -5.02 -9.70
N GLY A 21 13.73 -5.79 -9.92
CA GLY A 21 13.72 -6.89 -10.89
C GLY A 21 12.47 -6.80 -11.75
N ASN A 22 12.63 -6.95 -13.06
CA ASN A 22 11.51 -6.98 -14.00
C ASN A 22 11.68 -8.19 -14.91
N LEU A 23 10.62 -8.97 -15.08
CA LEU A 23 10.60 -10.13 -15.96
C LEU A 23 9.30 -10.14 -16.75
N GLN A 24 9.40 -10.17 -18.08
CA GLN A 24 8.24 -10.33 -18.96
C GLN A 24 8.26 -11.74 -19.54
N LEU A 25 7.16 -12.47 -19.36
CA LEU A 25 6.94 -13.80 -19.92
C LEU A 25 5.76 -13.77 -20.88
N MET A 26 5.89 -14.49 -22.00
CA MET A 26 4.82 -14.71 -22.96
C MET A 26 4.68 -16.21 -23.26
N PRO A 27 4.01 -16.99 -22.38
CA PRO A 27 3.88 -18.44 -22.54
C PRO A 27 3.06 -18.85 -23.79
N ALA A 28 2.21 -17.96 -24.28
CA ALA A 28 1.45 -18.11 -25.51
C ALA A 28 1.41 -16.75 -26.24
N ASN A 29 1.15 -16.75 -27.55
CA ASN A 29 1.12 -15.53 -28.37
C ASN A 29 0.15 -14.46 -27.82
N ASP A 30 -0.94 -14.90 -27.19
CA ASP A 30 -2.00 -14.03 -26.69
C ASP A 30 -2.00 -13.87 -25.16
N LEU A 31 -0.98 -14.38 -24.46
CA LEU A 31 -0.84 -14.27 -23.01
C LEU A 31 0.47 -13.59 -22.65
N ARG A 32 0.40 -12.43 -22.01
CA ARG A 32 1.55 -11.71 -21.47
C ARG A 32 1.44 -11.63 -19.95
N ILE A 33 2.54 -11.93 -19.26
CA ILE A 33 2.67 -11.80 -17.82
C ILE A 33 3.93 -10.99 -17.52
N ASP A 34 3.77 -9.83 -16.88
CA ASP A 34 4.88 -9.01 -16.39
C ASP A 34 5.00 -9.21 -14.89
N PHE A 35 6.20 -9.56 -14.41
CA PHE A 35 6.55 -9.64 -13.00
C PHE A 35 7.45 -8.47 -12.61
N ASN A 36 7.20 -7.92 -11.43
CA ASN A 36 8.02 -6.85 -10.86
C ASN A 36 8.37 -7.15 -9.40
N VAL A 37 9.63 -6.94 -9.04
CA VAL A 37 10.14 -7.02 -7.68
C VAL A 37 10.76 -5.68 -7.33
N LEU A 38 10.44 -5.16 -6.15
CA LEU A 38 11.03 -3.95 -5.60
C LEU A 38 11.36 -4.17 -4.13
N GLN A 39 12.58 -3.81 -3.74
CA GLN A 39 13.00 -3.73 -2.36
C GLN A 39 13.77 -2.45 -2.15
N THR A 40 13.41 -1.69 -1.13
CA THR A 40 14.12 -0.49 -0.68
C THR A 40 14.54 -0.67 0.76
N TYR A 41 15.74 -0.20 1.08
CA TYR A 41 16.31 -0.25 2.42
C TYR A 41 17.03 1.07 2.66
N SER A 42 16.75 1.72 3.78
CA SER A 42 17.41 2.93 4.22
C SER A 42 17.83 2.76 5.68
N ARG A 43 19.09 3.04 5.96
CA ARG A 43 19.68 3.04 7.30
C ARG A 43 20.35 4.37 7.51
N ASN A 44 19.94 5.08 8.55
CA ASN A 44 20.61 6.28 9.04
C ASN A 44 21.21 5.96 10.41
N TYR A 45 22.53 6.02 10.51
CA TYR A 45 23.25 5.87 11.76
C TYR A 45 23.86 7.20 12.17
N ILE A 46 23.68 7.57 13.42
CA ILE A 46 24.24 8.78 14.03
C ILE A 46 24.90 8.38 15.34
N GLN A 47 26.17 8.73 15.53
CA GLN A 47 26.90 8.50 16.77
C GLN A 47 27.49 9.81 17.30
N GLY A 48 27.12 10.17 18.52
CA GLY A 48 27.66 11.29 19.27
C GLY A 48 28.60 10.82 20.38
N GLY A 49 29.37 11.76 20.94
CA GLY A 49 30.18 11.52 22.15
C GLY A 49 31.29 10.49 22.02
N TYR A 50 31.72 10.15 20.80
CA TYR A 50 32.80 9.18 20.55
C TYR A 50 34.21 9.77 20.68
N ASN A 51 34.31 11.09 20.91
CA ASN A 51 35.56 11.85 20.92
C ASN A 51 35.99 12.29 22.33
N VAL A 52 35.30 11.81 23.36
CA VAL A 52 35.59 12.11 24.77
C VAL A 52 36.51 11.03 25.31
N ASP A 53 37.61 11.43 25.95
CA ASP A 53 38.61 10.53 26.56
C ASP A 53 37.92 9.38 27.30
N ALA A 54 38.22 8.14 26.87
CA ALA A 54 37.83 6.97 27.64
C ALA A 54 38.60 7.03 28.96
N ASP A 55 37.91 7.39 30.03
CA ASP A 55 38.44 7.32 31.39
C ASP A 55 39.02 5.93 31.62
N ALA A 56 40.34 5.83 31.78
CA ALA A 56 41.04 4.56 31.92
C ALA A 56 40.58 3.75 33.15
N SER A 57 39.86 4.37 34.10
CA SER A 57 39.26 3.70 35.25
C SER A 57 37.87 3.11 35.00
N ARG A 58 37.24 3.41 33.85
CA ARG A 58 35.91 2.91 33.47
C ARG A 58 35.94 2.20 32.13
N THR A 59 35.14 1.14 31.99
CA THR A 59 35.03 0.42 30.73
C THR A 59 34.20 1.21 29.71
N GLY A 60 34.80 1.55 28.57
CA GLY A 60 34.10 2.16 27.42
C GLY A 60 34.15 3.69 27.37
N PHE A 61 33.60 4.26 26.30
CA PHE A 61 33.50 5.71 26.10
C PHE A 61 32.31 6.25 26.88
N GLN A 62 32.57 7.15 27.83
CA GLN A 62 31.53 7.79 28.64
C GLN A 62 30.72 8.74 27.76
N PHE A 63 29.39 8.76 27.94
CA PHE A 63 28.47 9.63 27.21
C PHE A 63 28.45 9.46 25.67
N SER A 64 29.03 8.37 25.14
CA SER A 64 28.82 8.01 23.73
C SER A 64 27.45 7.39 23.55
N PHE A 65 26.72 7.86 22.54
CA PHE A 65 25.43 7.29 22.17
C PHE A 65 25.37 7.13 20.65
N GLY A 66 24.99 5.93 20.21
CA GLY A 66 24.69 5.61 18.83
C GLY A 66 23.19 5.44 18.67
N THR A 67 22.62 6.06 17.64
CA THR A 67 21.24 5.83 17.22
C THR A 67 21.25 5.36 15.78
N GLU A 68 20.55 4.26 15.56
CA GLU A 68 20.30 3.71 14.24
C GLU A 68 18.80 3.81 13.95
N MET A 69 18.45 4.27 12.75
CA MET A 69 17.08 4.27 12.26
C MET A 69 17.04 3.56 10.92
N ILE A 70 16.34 2.44 10.88
CA ILE A 70 16.19 1.61 9.69
C ILE A 70 14.72 1.61 9.23
N THR A 71 14.54 1.79 7.92
CA THR A 71 13.28 1.64 7.23
C THR A 71 13.51 0.77 6.00
N TYR A 72 12.66 -0.22 5.80
CA TYR A 72 12.70 -1.05 4.60
C TYR A 72 11.31 -1.37 4.08
N SER A 73 11.26 -1.61 2.78
CA SER A 73 10.05 -1.99 2.06
C SER A 73 10.37 -3.09 1.07
N ASN A 74 9.50 -4.09 1.00
CA ASN A 74 9.59 -5.20 0.05
C ASN A 74 8.27 -5.37 -0.66
N THR A 75 8.31 -5.75 -1.92
CA THR A 75 7.17 -6.42 -2.52
C THR A 75 6.91 -7.75 -1.79
N ALA A 76 5.66 -7.99 -1.42
CA ALA A 76 5.25 -9.12 -0.59
C ALA A 76 3.95 -9.72 -1.11
N TRP A 77 3.59 -10.92 -0.66
CA TRP A 77 2.33 -11.55 -1.03
C TRP A 77 1.38 -11.58 0.17
N SER A 78 0.25 -10.92 0.03
CA SER A 78 -0.85 -10.97 1.00
C SER A 78 -2.16 -11.50 0.38
N PHE A 79 -2.14 -11.90 -0.90
CA PHE A 79 -3.35 -12.24 -1.66
C PHE A 79 -4.17 -13.41 -1.09
N ASN A 80 -3.52 -14.29 -0.33
CA ASN A 80 -4.15 -15.42 0.36
C ASN A 80 -5.28 -14.99 1.32
N THR A 81 -5.27 -13.74 1.78
CA THR A 81 -6.24 -13.22 2.74
C THR A 81 -7.05 -12.04 2.22
N SER A 82 -6.90 -11.62 0.96
CA SER A 82 -7.56 -10.41 0.40
C SER A 82 -9.07 -10.41 0.46
N PHE A 83 -9.67 -11.60 0.54
CA PHE A 83 -11.11 -11.81 0.60
C PHE A 83 -11.60 -12.28 1.97
N LYS A 84 -10.73 -12.33 2.98
CA LYS A 84 -11.13 -12.58 4.36
C LYS A 84 -11.74 -11.33 4.97
N ASP A 85 -12.67 -11.53 5.90
CA ASP A 85 -13.24 -10.45 6.70
C ASP A 85 -12.20 -9.88 7.67
N GLY A 86 -12.24 -8.56 7.93
CA GLY A 86 -11.32 -7.89 8.84
C GLY A 86 -11.39 -8.43 10.27
N THR A 87 -12.57 -8.83 10.74
CA THR A 87 -12.76 -9.45 12.07
C THR A 87 -12.08 -10.81 12.16
N ALA A 88 -12.23 -11.63 11.11
CA ALA A 88 -11.58 -12.94 11.03
C ALA A 88 -10.05 -12.82 10.95
N LEU A 89 -9.56 -11.78 10.26
CA LEU A 89 -8.14 -11.46 10.19
C LEU A 89 -7.60 -10.99 11.55
N TYR A 90 -8.33 -10.11 12.24
CA TYR A 90 -7.99 -9.68 13.58
C TYR A 90 -7.94 -10.83 14.58
N GLN A 91 -8.91 -11.74 14.52
CA GLN A 91 -8.91 -12.96 15.32
C GLN A 91 -7.69 -13.85 15.00
N SER A 92 -7.33 -13.97 13.72
CA SER A 92 -6.11 -14.70 13.31
C SER A 92 -4.85 -14.06 13.89
N ILE A 93 -4.78 -12.73 14.00
CA ILE A 93 -3.64 -12.03 14.64
C ILE A 93 -3.54 -12.44 16.12
N LYS A 94 -4.67 -12.46 16.85
CA LYS A 94 -4.70 -12.83 18.28
C LYS A 94 -4.26 -14.28 18.50
N GLU A 95 -4.79 -15.20 17.69
CA GLU A 95 -4.43 -16.62 17.75
C GLU A 95 -2.96 -16.85 17.41
N ASN A 96 -2.45 -16.19 16.36
CA ASN A 96 -1.05 -16.25 16.00
C ASN A 96 -0.15 -15.67 17.10
N ALA A 97 -0.54 -14.56 17.74
CA ALA A 97 0.22 -13.94 18.83
C ALA A 97 0.35 -14.89 20.03
N LEU A 98 -0.75 -15.54 20.42
CA LEU A 98 -0.74 -16.55 21.47
C LEU A 98 0.17 -17.72 21.09
N ALA A 99 0.04 -18.25 19.87
CA ALA A 99 0.86 -19.36 19.38
C ALA A 99 2.36 -19.03 19.35
N ILE A 100 2.75 -17.81 18.95
CA ILE A 100 4.15 -17.37 18.93
C ILE A 100 4.68 -17.19 20.35
N SER A 101 3.90 -16.56 21.22
CA SER A 101 4.26 -16.42 22.64
C SER A 101 4.51 -17.79 23.26
N GLN A 102 3.69 -18.79 22.90
CA GLN A 102 3.84 -20.18 23.35
C GLN A 102 5.12 -20.90 22.93
N GLN A 103 5.82 -20.40 21.93
CA GLN A 103 7.12 -20.94 21.54
C GLN A 103 8.27 -20.44 22.44
N TYR A 104 8.05 -19.44 23.29
CA TYR A 104 9.03 -18.99 24.29
C TYR A 104 8.92 -19.81 25.57
N SER A 105 10.06 -20.02 26.23
CA SER A 105 10.14 -20.68 27.53
C SER A 105 9.75 -19.72 28.66
N GLY A 106 8.83 -20.14 29.53
CA GLY A 106 8.45 -19.37 30.71
C GLY A 106 7.09 -19.79 31.26
N ILE A 107 6.71 -19.16 32.37
CA ILE A 107 5.41 -19.38 33.02
C ILE A 107 4.32 -18.77 32.15
N ARG A 108 3.18 -19.46 32.07
CA ARG A 108 1.98 -18.99 31.36
C ARG A 108 1.17 -18.07 32.25
N ASP A 109 0.74 -16.94 31.73
CA ASP A 109 -0.26 -16.10 32.38
C ASP A 109 -1.67 -16.69 32.23
N ARG A 110 -2.67 -15.97 32.75
CA ARG A 110 -4.09 -16.38 32.68
C ARG A 110 -4.64 -16.40 31.25
N GLU A 111 -4.09 -15.60 30.34
CA GLU A 111 -4.47 -15.52 28.93
C GLU A 111 -3.70 -16.56 28.08
N GLY A 112 -2.74 -17.28 28.67
CA GLY A 112 -1.93 -18.31 28.01
C GLY A 112 -0.64 -17.80 27.38
N PHE A 113 -0.32 -16.51 27.50
CA PHE A 113 0.94 -15.92 27.04
C PHE A 113 2.09 -16.29 27.97
N THR A 114 3.31 -16.41 27.42
CA THR A 114 4.53 -16.56 28.23
C THR A 114 4.81 -15.24 28.95
N ALA A 115 5.12 -15.28 30.24
CA ALA A 115 5.60 -14.13 30.99
C ALA A 115 6.78 -13.43 30.27
N GLY A 116 6.71 -12.09 30.11
CA GLY A 116 7.66 -11.32 29.32
C GLY A 116 7.34 -11.19 27.82
N TYR A 117 6.38 -11.97 27.32
CA TYR A 117 6.02 -12.04 25.89
C TYR A 117 4.50 -11.96 25.73
N SER A 118 3.91 -10.85 26.17
CA SER A 118 2.47 -10.62 26.03
C SER A 118 2.08 -10.21 24.61
N ARG A 119 0.77 -10.03 24.37
CA ARG A 119 0.20 -9.52 23.11
C ARG A 119 0.70 -8.12 22.71
N SER A 120 1.21 -7.32 23.64
CA SER A 120 1.76 -5.98 23.36
C SER A 120 3.24 -6.00 23.00
N ASN A 121 3.93 -7.15 23.15
CA ASN A 121 5.33 -7.26 22.78
C ASN A 121 5.49 -7.24 21.25
N ALA A 122 6.30 -6.33 20.72
CA ALA A 122 6.56 -6.19 19.29
C ALA A 122 7.05 -7.48 18.62
N TYR A 123 7.87 -8.29 19.31
CA TYR A 123 8.44 -9.53 18.77
C TYR A 123 7.42 -10.68 18.73
N ILE A 124 6.25 -10.49 19.35
CA ILE A 124 5.09 -11.38 19.25
C ILE A 124 4.11 -10.85 18.22
N LEU A 125 3.77 -9.56 18.32
CA LEU A 125 2.69 -8.97 17.55
C LEU A 125 3.05 -8.77 16.07
N ILE A 126 4.29 -8.37 15.75
CA ILE A 126 4.74 -8.21 14.37
C ILE A 126 4.65 -9.52 13.59
N PRO A 127 5.31 -10.62 14.01
CA PRO A 127 5.21 -11.86 13.26
C PRO A 127 3.81 -12.45 13.28
N ALA A 128 3.00 -12.22 14.31
CA ALA A 128 1.58 -12.61 14.33
C ALA A 128 0.76 -11.88 13.26
N PHE A 129 0.98 -10.58 13.14
CA PHE A 129 0.40 -9.73 12.11
C PHE A 129 0.83 -10.15 10.71
N GLN A 130 2.14 -10.29 10.46
CA GLN A 130 2.67 -10.73 9.17
C GLN A 130 2.11 -12.11 8.78
N ALA A 131 2.07 -13.07 9.71
CA ALA A 131 1.50 -14.39 9.46
C ALA A 131 0.00 -14.33 9.11
N ALA A 132 -0.77 -13.50 9.83
CA ALA A 132 -2.19 -13.32 9.55
C ALA A 132 -2.44 -12.68 8.18
N ILE A 133 -1.71 -11.59 7.84
CA ILE A 133 -1.87 -10.89 6.56
C ILE A 133 -1.41 -11.75 5.38
N GLU A 134 -0.26 -12.42 5.48
CA GLU A 134 0.29 -13.26 4.41
C GLU A 134 -0.42 -14.62 4.27
N GLY A 135 -1.24 -15.00 5.26
CA GLY A 135 -1.91 -16.29 5.33
C GLY A 135 -0.92 -17.45 5.52
N LYS A 136 0.13 -17.24 6.31
CA LYS A 136 1.20 -18.22 6.60
C LYS A 136 1.13 -18.67 8.05
N SER A 137 1.78 -19.79 8.36
CA SER A 137 1.92 -20.25 9.74
C SER A 137 2.79 -19.28 10.56
N PRO A 138 2.43 -19.02 11.83
CA PRO A 138 3.19 -18.13 12.71
C PRO A 138 4.58 -18.68 13.00
N LYS A 139 5.60 -17.81 12.92
CA LYS A 139 7.01 -18.11 13.23
C LYS A 139 7.58 -17.03 14.13
N LYS A 140 8.58 -17.35 14.96
CA LYS A 140 9.30 -16.33 15.72
C LYS A 140 9.90 -15.27 14.80
N MET A 141 9.97 -14.05 15.32
CA MET A 141 10.62 -12.96 14.64
C MET A 141 12.10 -13.29 14.37
N GLY A 142 12.52 -13.06 13.13
CA GLY A 142 13.94 -13.12 12.75
C GLY A 142 14.67 -11.83 13.13
N ASP A 143 15.71 -11.53 12.37
CA ASP A 143 16.47 -10.28 12.51
C ASP A 143 15.61 -9.08 12.08
N PRO A 144 15.23 -8.16 13.00
CA PRO A 144 14.36 -7.03 12.70
C PRO A 144 15.00 -6.00 11.77
N THR A 145 16.33 -6.01 11.64
CA THR A 145 17.09 -5.09 10.78
C THR A 145 17.13 -5.56 9.33
N LYS A 146 16.76 -6.81 9.05
CA LYS A 146 16.79 -7.36 7.70
C LYS A 146 15.44 -7.23 7.03
N ALA A 147 15.47 -6.65 5.84
CA ALA A 147 14.27 -6.50 5.03
C ALA A 147 13.67 -7.84 4.60
N GLY A 148 14.47 -8.91 4.46
CA GLY A 148 14.01 -10.21 3.96
C GLY A 148 14.03 -10.28 2.43
N THR A 149 13.35 -11.29 1.86
CA THR A 149 13.35 -11.56 0.42
C THR A 149 12.09 -10.98 -0.24
N PRO A 150 12.20 -10.11 -1.25
CA PRO A 150 11.04 -9.57 -1.93
C PRO A 150 10.41 -10.59 -2.88
N LEU A 151 9.07 -10.60 -2.95
CA LEU A 151 8.27 -11.49 -3.78
C LEU A 151 7.72 -10.72 -5.00
N PRO A 152 7.58 -11.35 -6.17
CA PRO A 152 7.18 -10.63 -7.37
C PRO A 152 5.68 -10.29 -7.37
N ASN A 153 5.38 -9.03 -7.66
CA ASN A 153 4.07 -8.59 -8.16
C ASN A 153 3.87 -9.07 -9.59
N TRP A 154 2.63 -9.09 -10.07
CA TRP A 154 2.34 -9.52 -11.45
C TRP A 154 1.27 -8.67 -12.13
N LYS A 155 1.36 -8.61 -13.45
CA LYS A 155 0.36 -8.06 -14.35
C LYS A 155 0.14 -9.04 -15.49
N LEU A 156 -1.10 -9.44 -15.69
CA LEU A 156 -1.54 -10.36 -16.72
C LEU A 156 -2.40 -9.63 -17.74
N VAL A 157 -2.10 -9.86 -19.02
CA VAL A 157 -2.91 -9.43 -20.15
C VAL A 157 -3.16 -10.64 -21.04
N TYR A 158 -4.44 -10.95 -21.29
CA TYR A 158 -4.84 -12.04 -22.17
C TYR A 158 -5.73 -11.52 -23.31
N SER A 159 -5.28 -11.68 -24.54
CA SER A 159 -5.95 -11.19 -25.76
C SER A 159 -6.52 -12.32 -26.63
N GLY A 160 -6.43 -13.57 -26.17
CA GLY A 160 -6.69 -14.77 -27.00
C GLY A 160 -8.16 -14.99 -27.35
N LEU A 161 -9.08 -14.29 -26.67
CA LEU A 161 -10.51 -14.36 -26.98
C LEU A 161 -10.83 -13.89 -28.40
N ARG A 162 -9.96 -13.06 -29.00
CA ARG A 162 -10.09 -12.66 -30.41
C ARG A 162 -9.99 -13.83 -31.38
N ASN A 163 -9.41 -14.96 -31.00
CA ASN A 163 -9.29 -16.14 -31.88
C ASN A 163 -10.63 -16.88 -32.08
N ILE A 164 -11.65 -16.57 -31.27
CA ILE A 164 -12.99 -17.13 -31.42
C ILE A 164 -13.72 -16.38 -32.55
N PRO A 165 -14.24 -17.05 -33.60
CA PRO A 165 -14.85 -16.38 -34.76
C PRO A 165 -15.98 -15.41 -34.40
N ILE A 166 -16.83 -15.77 -33.42
CA ILE A 166 -17.93 -14.94 -32.93
C ILE A 166 -17.41 -13.65 -32.28
N VAL A 167 -16.29 -13.72 -31.55
CA VAL A 167 -15.68 -12.55 -30.90
C VAL A 167 -14.98 -11.68 -31.95
N ASN A 168 -14.25 -12.29 -32.88
CA ASN A 168 -13.52 -11.57 -33.94
C ASN A 168 -14.44 -10.79 -34.91
N SER A 169 -15.67 -11.28 -35.13
CA SER A 169 -16.64 -10.61 -36.01
C SER A 169 -17.15 -9.30 -35.41
N MET A 170 -17.31 -9.23 -34.08
CA MET A 170 -17.81 -8.06 -33.36
C MET A 170 -16.68 -7.12 -32.90
N PHE A 171 -15.54 -7.67 -32.51
CA PHE A 171 -14.47 -6.95 -31.81
C PHE A 171 -13.17 -6.91 -32.62
N SER A 172 -12.53 -5.74 -32.66
CA SER A 172 -11.17 -5.56 -33.17
C SER A 172 -10.11 -5.82 -32.09
N LYS A 173 -10.46 -5.58 -30.82
CA LYS A 173 -9.63 -5.80 -29.62
C LYS A 173 -10.48 -6.39 -28.50
N PHE A 174 -9.98 -7.40 -27.81
CA PHE A 174 -10.60 -7.95 -26.61
C PHE A 174 -9.50 -8.40 -25.65
N ASP A 175 -9.23 -7.61 -24.61
CA ASP A 175 -8.23 -7.92 -23.60
C ASP A 175 -8.89 -8.17 -22.24
N ILE A 176 -8.48 -9.26 -21.58
CA ILE A 176 -8.71 -9.50 -20.16
C ILE A 176 -7.46 -9.02 -19.41
N LEU A 177 -7.69 -8.21 -18.38
CA LEU A 177 -6.66 -7.57 -17.58
C LEU A 177 -6.76 -8.05 -16.12
N HIS A 178 -5.62 -8.33 -15.52
CA HIS A 178 -5.49 -8.57 -14.09
C HIS A 178 -4.14 -8.04 -13.61
N SER A 179 -4.10 -7.37 -12.47
CA SER A 179 -2.84 -6.92 -11.87
C SER A 179 -2.91 -7.03 -10.36
N TYR A 180 -1.80 -7.45 -9.78
CA TYR A 180 -1.62 -7.54 -8.34
C TYR A 180 -0.34 -6.84 -7.92
N VAL A 181 -0.45 -5.96 -6.94
CA VAL A 181 0.66 -5.27 -6.31
C VAL A 181 0.49 -5.37 -4.81
N SER A 182 1.51 -5.85 -4.10
CA SER A 182 1.53 -5.77 -2.65
C SER A 182 2.93 -5.44 -2.14
N THR A 183 2.98 -4.56 -1.15
CA THR A 183 4.19 -4.02 -0.56
C THR A 183 4.07 -4.06 0.95
N SER A 184 5.05 -4.65 1.62
CA SER A 184 5.22 -4.60 3.06
C SER A 184 6.28 -3.57 3.42
N THR A 185 6.01 -2.73 4.40
CA THR A 185 6.93 -1.69 4.87
C THR A 185 7.07 -1.77 6.38
N THR A 186 8.30 -1.81 6.85
CA THR A 186 8.63 -1.69 8.27
C THR A 186 9.42 -0.40 8.47
N SER A 187 8.97 0.41 9.42
CA SER A 187 9.51 1.75 9.66
C SER A 187 9.85 1.96 11.12
N GLY A 188 10.91 2.75 11.35
CA GLY A 188 11.36 3.14 12.68
C GLY A 188 11.93 1.96 13.47
N VAL A 189 12.69 1.08 12.81
CA VAL A 189 13.50 0.08 13.51
C VAL A 189 14.69 0.79 14.13
N GLN A 190 14.79 0.75 15.46
CA GLN A 190 15.82 1.44 16.23
C GLN A 190 16.38 0.54 17.33
N SER A 191 17.68 0.65 17.61
CA SER A 191 18.30 -0.04 18.74
C SER A 191 17.70 0.44 20.07
N SER A 192 17.26 -0.50 20.91
CA SER A 192 16.63 -0.19 22.20
C SER A 192 17.66 0.21 23.24
N ILE A 193 17.59 1.45 23.73
CA ILE A 193 18.48 1.95 24.79
C ILE A 193 18.27 1.14 26.08
N ASP A 194 17.02 0.86 26.44
CA ASP A 194 16.70 0.10 27.67
C ASP A 194 17.25 -1.33 27.62
N TYR A 195 17.29 -1.95 26.44
CA TYR A 195 17.86 -3.30 26.29
C TYR A 195 19.36 -3.32 26.56
N TYR A 196 20.10 -2.33 26.06
CA TYR A 196 21.56 -2.30 26.17
C TYR A 196 22.09 -1.67 27.46
N ASN A 197 21.29 -0.83 28.14
CA ASN A 197 21.71 -0.12 29.35
C ASN A 197 21.22 -0.74 30.67
N ARG A 198 20.36 -1.77 30.62
CA ARG A 198 19.82 -2.44 31.81
C ARG A 198 20.39 -3.84 31.97
N ASP A 199 20.44 -4.32 33.21
CA ASP A 199 20.71 -5.74 33.48
C ASP A 199 19.47 -6.57 33.20
N LEU A 200 19.51 -7.35 32.11
CA LEU A 200 18.39 -8.21 31.70
C LEU A 200 18.34 -9.54 32.47
N ASN A 201 19.35 -9.85 33.29
CA ASN A 201 19.35 -11.03 34.15
C ASN A 201 18.63 -10.77 35.48
N ASN A 202 18.50 -9.51 35.87
CA ASN A 202 17.73 -9.10 37.04
C ASN A 202 16.25 -8.91 36.66
N SER A 203 15.37 -9.66 37.32
CA SER A 203 13.91 -9.58 37.11
C SER A 203 13.31 -8.22 37.44
N GLU A 204 13.97 -7.37 38.22
CA GLU A 204 13.50 -6.02 38.55
C GLU A 204 13.73 -5.02 37.41
N THR A 205 14.70 -5.28 36.53
CA THR A 205 15.12 -4.36 35.46
C THR A 205 14.86 -4.89 34.06
N ALA A 206 14.58 -6.19 33.91
CA ALA A 206 14.39 -6.86 32.63
C ALA A 206 13.04 -6.59 31.94
N PHE A 207 12.06 -6.03 32.65
CA PHE A 207 10.70 -5.85 32.16
C PHE A 207 10.29 -4.38 32.03
N ASP A 208 9.46 -4.09 31.04
CA ASP A 208 8.79 -2.80 30.87
C ASP A 208 7.55 -2.68 31.77
N SER A 209 6.90 -1.51 31.75
CA SER A 209 5.69 -1.23 32.52
C SER A 209 4.50 -2.14 32.17
N ASN A 210 4.54 -2.82 31.01
CA ASN A 210 3.52 -3.75 30.56
C ASN A 210 3.89 -5.22 30.88
N GLY A 211 4.98 -5.46 31.61
CA GLY A 211 5.46 -6.80 31.96
C GLY A 211 6.12 -7.54 30.79
N ASN A 212 6.50 -6.85 29.72
CA ASN A 212 7.25 -7.43 28.60
C ASN A 212 8.75 -7.29 28.81
N ARG A 213 9.51 -8.27 28.33
CA ARG A 213 10.96 -8.14 28.27
C ARG A 213 11.35 -7.08 27.25
N TYR A 214 12.36 -6.29 27.58
CA TYR A 214 12.95 -5.37 26.63
C TYR A 214 13.48 -6.13 25.41
N ASN A 215 13.20 -5.58 24.23
CA ASN A 215 13.64 -6.13 22.96
C ASN A 215 14.90 -5.40 22.48
N PRO A 216 15.84 -6.07 21.76
CA PRO A 216 17.04 -5.42 21.23
C PRO A 216 16.76 -4.25 20.28
N TYR A 217 15.63 -4.32 19.57
CA TYR A 217 15.17 -3.28 18.66
C TYR A 217 13.72 -2.90 18.97
N THR A 218 13.43 -1.61 18.96
CA THR A 218 12.08 -1.05 18.92
C THR A 218 11.68 -0.82 17.48
N ILE A 219 10.38 -0.92 17.18
CA ILE A 219 9.83 -0.75 15.85
C ILE A 219 8.61 0.15 16.00
N THR A 220 8.48 1.18 15.16
CA THR A 220 7.35 2.10 15.25
C THR A 220 6.10 1.52 14.61
N GLN A 221 6.23 1.03 13.38
CA GLN A 221 5.10 0.48 12.63
C GLN A 221 5.51 -0.54 11.56
N VAL A 222 4.59 -1.45 11.27
CA VAL A 222 4.67 -2.40 10.16
C VAL A 222 3.38 -2.29 9.37
N GLY A 223 3.46 -2.19 8.05
CA GLY A 223 2.27 -2.08 7.21
C GLY A 223 2.35 -2.89 5.93
N TYR A 224 1.18 -3.22 5.41
CA TYR A 224 0.98 -3.82 4.09
C TYR A 224 0.05 -2.92 3.29
N VAL A 225 0.45 -2.62 2.06
CA VAL A 225 -0.40 -2.00 1.04
C VAL A 225 -0.59 -3.04 -0.05
N GLU A 226 -1.82 -3.40 -0.33
CA GLU A 226 -2.20 -4.35 -1.38
C GLU A 226 -3.22 -3.70 -2.32
N ALA A 227 -3.03 -3.88 -3.62
CA ALA A 227 -3.94 -3.42 -4.63
C ALA A 227 -4.05 -4.43 -5.77
N PHE A 228 -5.30 -4.76 -6.10
CA PHE A 228 -5.68 -5.33 -7.37
C PHE A 228 -6.15 -4.21 -8.30
N TYR A 229 -5.38 -3.95 -9.35
CA TYR A 229 -5.61 -2.81 -10.24
C TYR A 229 -5.44 -3.19 -11.72
N PRO A 230 -6.42 -3.87 -12.34
CA PRO A 230 -7.68 -4.34 -11.76
C PRO A 230 -7.57 -5.77 -11.19
N LEU A 231 -8.50 -6.15 -10.31
CA LEU A 231 -8.73 -7.55 -9.95
C LEU A 231 -9.25 -8.32 -11.15
N VAL A 232 -10.24 -7.75 -11.84
CA VAL A 232 -10.67 -8.23 -13.16
C VAL A 232 -10.99 -6.99 -13.98
N GLY A 233 -10.38 -6.90 -15.16
CA GLY A 233 -10.65 -5.85 -16.12
C GLY A 233 -10.89 -6.39 -17.52
N PHE A 234 -11.70 -5.67 -18.28
CA PHE A 234 -11.96 -5.91 -19.69
C PHE A 234 -11.70 -4.62 -20.46
N ASP A 235 -10.93 -4.70 -21.53
CA ASP A 235 -10.70 -3.59 -22.46
C ASP A 235 -11.00 -4.05 -23.88
N VAL A 236 -12.11 -3.56 -24.42
CA VAL A 236 -12.72 -4.08 -25.64
C VAL A 236 -12.93 -2.95 -26.64
N THR A 237 -12.56 -3.18 -27.89
CA THR A 237 -12.84 -2.28 -29.00
C THR A 237 -13.62 -3.03 -30.06
N MET A 238 -14.77 -2.48 -30.45
CA MET A 238 -15.63 -2.98 -31.51
C MET A 238 -15.18 -2.44 -32.88
N ARG A 239 -15.54 -3.15 -33.96
CA ARG A 239 -15.17 -2.74 -35.33
C ARG A 239 -15.82 -1.43 -35.78
N ASN A 240 -16.92 -1.02 -35.15
CA ASN A 240 -17.59 0.27 -35.37
C ASN A 240 -16.96 1.43 -34.58
N ASN A 241 -15.77 1.25 -33.99
CA ASN A 241 -15.06 2.23 -33.16
C ASN A 241 -15.73 2.56 -31.82
N MET A 242 -16.63 1.71 -31.33
CA MET A 242 -17.04 1.73 -29.93
C MET A 242 -15.97 1.08 -29.06
N GLN A 243 -15.70 1.67 -27.91
CA GLN A 243 -14.75 1.20 -26.90
C GLN A 243 -15.50 0.99 -25.60
N PHE A 244 -15.27 -0.15 -24.96
CA PHE A 244 -15.83 -0.45 -23.66
C PHE A 244 -14.73 -0.92 -22.73
N ARG A 245 -14.72 -0.36 -21.52
CA ARG A 245 -13.79 -0.70 -20.47
C ARG A 245 -14.56 -0.99 -19.20
N PHE A 246 -14.21 -2.06 -18.52
CA PHE A 246 -14.68 -2.35 -17.17
C PHE A 246 -13.48 -2.71 -16.32
N ASN A 247 -13.34 -2.11 -15.14
CA ASN A 247 -12.34 -2.48 -14.16
C ASN A 247 -13.01 -2.64 -12.79
N TYR A 248 -12.79 -3.78 -12.16
CA TYR A 248 -13.05 -3.96 -10.73
C TYR A 248 -11.72 -3.87 -9.98
N ASN A 249 -11.52 -2.79 -9.25
CA ASN A 249 -10.35 -2.54 -8.44
C ASN A 249 -10.66 -2.85 -6.96
N ARG A 250 -9.67 -3.36 -6.25
CA ARG A 250 -9.76 -3.62 -4.81
C ARG A 250 -8.43 -3.32 -4.17
N ASP A 251 -8.43 -2.46 -3.16
CA ASP A 251 -7.24 -2.09 -2.41
C ASP A 251 -7.47 -2.30 -0.92
N ARG A 252 -6.40 -2.61 -0.20
CA ARG A 252 -6.40 -2.62 1.26
C ARG A 252 -5.06 -2.20 1.81
N THR A 253 -5.10 -1.48 2.91
CA THR A 253 -3.95 -1.07 3.69
C THR A 253 -4.14 -1.55 5.12
N TYR A 254 -3.18 -2.29 5.64
CA TYR A 254 -3.09 -2.60 7.07
C TYR A 254 -1.85 -1.96 7.63
N MET A 255 -1.98 -1.28 8.76
CA MET A 255 -0.87 -0.63 9.45
C MET A 255 -0.97 -0.95 10.94
N LEU A 256 0.01 -1.70 11.42
CA LEU A 256 0.20 -2.01 12.82
C LEU A 256 1.11 -0.95 13.44
N GLY A 257 0.56 -0.08 14.27
CA GLY A 257 1.31 0.85 15.11
C GLY A 257 1.65 0.19 16.44
N LEU A 258 2.94 0.11 16.77
CA LEU A 258 3.43 -0.62 17.94
C LEU A 258 3.55 0.26 19.18
N VAL A 259 3.67 1.58 19.00
CA VAL A 259 3.73 2.53 20.13
C VAL A 259 2.42 2.55 20.92
N ASN A 260 1.29 2.58 20.21
CA ASN A 260 -0.05 2.59 20.80
C ASN A 260 -0.77 1.23 20.69
N THR A 261 -0.10 0.21 20.14
CA THR A 261 -0.66 -1.12 19.85
C THR A 261 -2.01 -1.05 19.11
N THR A 262 -2.04 -0.31 18.01
CA THR A 262 -3.23 -0.07 17.19
C THR A 262 -3.10 -0.69 15.81
N LEU A 263 -4.14 -1.35 15.33
CA LEU A 263 -4.28 -1.81 13.95
C LEU A 263 -5.19 -0.84 13.18
N THR A 264 -4.63 -0.17 12.19
CA THR A 264 -5.41 0.64 11.23
C THR A 264 -5.62 -0.17 9.96
N GLU A 265 -6.88 -0.34 9.58
CA GLU A 265 -7.32 -1.00 8.35
C GLU A 265 -8.00 0.03 7.46
N GLU A 266 -7.59 0.13 6.21
CA GLU A 266 -8.29 0.85 5.15
C GLU A 266 -8.62 -0.12 4.03
N LEU A 267 -9.90 -0.28 3.74
CA LEU A 267 -10.39 -1.12 2.64
C LEU A 267 -11.00 -0.23 1.55
N GLY A 268 -10.69 -0.52 0.30
CA GLY A 268 -11.19 0.16 -0.88
C GLY A 268 -11.71 -0.82 -1.92
N THR A 269 -12.87 -0.50 -2.49
CA THR A 269 -13.40 -1.18 -3.67
C THR A 269 -13.83 -0.13 -4.67
N GLU A 270 -13.50 -0.33 -5.95
CA GLU A 270 -13.87 0.61 -7.00
C GLU A 270 -14.30 -0.15 -8.25
N TYR A 271 -15.44 0.28 -8.80
CA TYR A 271 -15.91 -0.14 -10.11
C TYR A 271 -15.73 1.03 -11.07
N VAL A 272 -15.06 0.79 -12.20
CA VAL A 272 -14.89 1.78 -13.26
C VAL A 272 -15.47 1.22 -14.55
N VAL A 273 -16.42 1.93 -15.13
CA VAL A 273 -17.02 1.62 -16.43
C VAL A 273 -16.71 2.77 -17.37
N GLY A 274 -15.93 2.50 -18.40
CA GLY A 274 -15.60 3.45 -19.46
C GLY A 274 -16.31 3.08 -20.76
N TYR A 275 -16.86 4.07 -21.42
CA TYR A 275 -17.43 3.95 -22.74
C TYR A 275 -16.83 5.03 -23.64
N GLY A 276 -16.41 4.65 -24.84
CA GLY A 276 -15.86 5.56 -25.84
C GLY A 276 -16.51 5.32 -27.20
N TYR A 277 -16.70 6.38 -27.98
CA TYR A 277 -17.15 6.26 -29.36
C TYR A 277 -16.52 7.35 -30.21
N ILE A 278 -15.96 6.94 -31.36
CA ILE A 278 -15.38 7.85 -32.34
C ILE A 278 -16.34 7.95 -33.52
N LEU A 279 -17.08 9.05 -33.59
CA LEU A 279 -17.91 9.34 -34.75
C LEU A 279 -17.03 10.00 -35.81
N LYS A 280 -16.73 9.23 -36.86
CA LYS A 280 -15.86 9.69 -37.94
C LYS A 280 -16.57 10.69 -38.84
N ASP A 281 -15.79 11.62 -39.37
CA ASP A 281 -16.21 12.47 -40.49
C ASP A 281 -17.45 13.33 -40.24
N LEU A 282 -17.67 13.75 -38.98
CA LEU A 282 -18.76 14.64 -38.63
C LEU A 282 -18.56 16.01 -39.31
N LYS A 283 -19.59 16.47 -40.01
CA LYS A 283 -19.58 17.77 -40.70
C LYS A 283 -20.36 18.78 -39.89
N ILE A 284 -19.65 19.76 -39.32
CA ILE A 284 -20.26 20.91 -38.65
C ILE A 284 -20.20 22.10 -39.60
N ARG A 285 -21.36 22.70 -39.89
CA ARG A 285 -21.46 23.91 -40.71
C ARG A 285 -21.35 25.13 -39.81
N LEU A 286 -20.38 25.99 -40.06
CA LEU A 286 -20.22 27.25 -39.33
C LEU A 286 -20.40 28.41 -40.29
N ASN A 287 -21.20 29.37 -39.86
CA ASN A 287 -21.35 30.65 -40.55
C ASN A 287 -20.49 31.68 -39.82
N TYR A 288 -19.38 32.07 -40.44
CA TYR A 288 -18.51 33.13 -39.91
C TYR A 288 -18.34 34.20 -40.98
N GLN A 289 -18.68 35.45 -40.63
CA GLN A 289 -18.62 36.61 -41.54
C GLN A 289 -19.30 36.37 -42.90
N GLY A 290 -20.49 35.77 -42.91
CA GLY A 290 -21.28 35.54 -44.12
C GLY A 290 -20.76 34.43 -45.05
N LYS A 291 -19.65 33.76 -44.71
CA LYS A 291 -19.14 32.59 -45.44
C LYS A 291 -19.43 31.31 -44.65
N THR A 292 -20.14 30.38 -45.27
CA THR A 292 -20.39 29.05 -44.72
C THR A 292 -19.13 28.19 -44.93
N ARG A 293 -18.51 27.74 -43.83
CA ARG A 293 -17.41 26.77 -43.89
C ARG A 293 -17.88 25.45 -43.30
N ASN A 294 -17.70 24.39 -44.07
CA ASN A 294 -17.91 23.02 -43.61
C ASN A 294 -16.60 22.53 -43.00
N VAL A 295 -16.60 22.35 -41.69
CA VAL A 295 -15.49 21.69 -41.01
C VAL A 295 -15.83 20.20 -40.92
N LYS A 296 -14.91 19.35 -41.37
CA LYS A 296 -15.02 17.90 -41.31
C LYS A 296 -13.96 17.38 -40.35
N SER A 297 -14.38 16.70 -39.30
CA SER A 297 -13.46 16.14 -38.30
C SER A 297 -14.12 15.00 -37.54
N ASP A 298 -13.32 14.23 -36.82
CA ASP A 298 -13.80 13.16 -35.97
C ASP A 298 -14.24 13.72 -34.61
N LEU A 299 -15.41 13.27 -34.14
CA LEU A 299 -15.91 13.58 -32.81
C LEU A 299 -15.58 12.40 -31.88
N ASN A 300 -14.72 12.65 -30.89
CA ASN A 300 -14.37 11.68 -29.86
C ASN A 300 -15.26 11.88 -28.64
N MET A 301 -16.11 10.92 -28.33
CA MET A 301 -16.95 10.94 -27.15
C MET A 301 -16.47 9.91 -26.13
N ARG A 302 -16.45 10.30 -24.86
CA ARG A 302 -16.08 9.44 -23.73
C ARG A 302 -17.03 9.64 -22.57
N ALA A 303 -17.35 8.56 -21.89
CA ALA A 303 -18.13 8.52 -20.67
C ALA A 303 -17.45 7.56 -19.70
N ASP A 304 -16.93 8.09 -18.60
CA ASP A 304 -16.32 7.32 -17.53
C ASP A 304 -17.17 7.44 -16.26
N LEU A 305 -17.67 6.30 -15.80
CA LEU A 305 -18.41 6.13 -14.57
C LEU A 305 -17.49 5.44 -13.56
N SER A 306 -17.33 5.99 -12.36
CA SER A 306 -16.67 5.29 -11.27
C SER A 306 -17.47 5.34 -9.98
N MET A 307 -17.37 4.26 -9.22
CA MET A 307 -18.00 4.13 -7.92
C MET A 307 -17.00 3.49 -6.97
N ARG A 308 -16.44 4.30 -6.08
CA ARG A 308 -15.46 3.90 -5.08
C ARG A 308 -16.09 3.91 -3.70
N ASP A 309 -15.94 2.83 -2.96
CA ASP A 309 -16.30 2.75 -1.56
C ASP A 309 -15.07 2.40 -0.72
N SER A 310 -14.72 3.30 0.20
CA SER A 310 -13.63 3.10 1.15
C SER A 310 -14.11 3.08 2.60
N LYS A 311 -13.42 2.38 3.48
CA LYS A 311 -13.69 2.30 4.92
C LYS A 311 -12.38 2.26 5.69
N THR A 312 -12.24 3.12 6.69
CA THR A 312 -11.11 3.10 7.62
C THR A 312 -11.58 2.69 9.00
N THR A 313 -10.96 1.66 9.56
CA THR A 313 -11.24 1.14 10.91
C THR A 313 -9.94 1.18 11.71
N ILE A 314 -10.00 1.65 12.95
CA ILE A 314 -8.89 1.59 13.89
C ILE A 314 -9.30 0.66 15.03
N THR A 315 -8.46 -0.33 15.31
CA THR A 315 -8.65 -1.30 16.39
C THR A 315 -7.53 -1.17 17.40
N ASN A 316 -7.86 -0.97 18.68
CA ASN A 316 -6.91 -1.05 19.77
C ASN A 316 -6.81 -2.50 20.26
N ILE A 317 -5.62 -3.08 20.16
CA ILE A 317 -5.40 -4.52 20.39
C ILE A 317 -5.39 -4.87 21.89
N LEU A 318 -5.10 -3.90 22.75
CA LEU A 318 -5.02 -4.12 24.20
C LEU A 318 -6.40 -4.22 24.84
N ILE A 319 -7.34 -3.40 24.37
CA ILE A 319 -8.71 -3.32 24.90
C ILE A 319 -9.76 -3.94 23.98
N ASP A 320 -9.34 -4.49 22.84
CA ASP A 320 -10.22 -5.12 21.84
C ASP A 320 -11.36 -4.19 21.35
N ASP A 321 -11.07 -2.89 21.25
CA ASP A 321 -12.04 -1.88 20.79
C ASP A 321 -11.77 -1.51 19.33
N SER A 322 -12.82 -1.49 18.51
CA SER A 322 -12.73 -1.26 17.07
C SER A 322 -13.72 -0.17 16.65
N GLN A 323 -13.19 0.89 16.04
CA GLN A 323 -13.95 2.08 15.68
C GLN A 323 -13.74 2.46 14.22
N ILE A 324 -14.82 2.84 13.54
CA ILE A 324 -14.76 3.41 12.20
C ILE A 324 -14.37 4.88 12.32
N THR A 325 -13.19 5.24 11.84
CA THR A 325 -12.65 6.60 11.94
C THR A 325 -12.73 7.37 10.63
N GLY A 326 -13.00 6.68 9.53
CA GLY A 326 -13.07 7.29 8.21
C GLY A 326 -13.67 6.40 7.14
N GLY A 327 -13.68 6.92 5.92
CA GLY A 327 -14.22 6.24 4.75
C GLY A 327 -15.32 7.02 4.08
N GLN A 328 -15.46 6.79 2.78
CA GLN A 328 -16.40 7.50 1.95
C GLN A 328 -16.79 6.67 0.73
N LYS A 329 -18.00 6.91 0.26
CA LYS A 329 -18.50 6.42 -1.00
C LYS A 329 -18.52 7.56 -2.00
N ILE A 330 -17.67 7.46 -3.02
CA ILE A 330 -17.55 8.43 -4.10
C ILE A 330 -18.17 7.84 -5.36
N PHE A 331 -19.09 8.60 -5.96
CA PHE A 331 -19.58 8.38 -7.31
C PHE A 331 -19.01 9.49 -8.20
N SER A 332 -18.45 9.11 -9.35
CA SER A 332 -17.99 10.05 -10.36
C SER A 332 -18.56 9.69 -11.72
N LEU A 333 -19.07 10.70 -12.43
CA LEU A 333 -19.47 10.61 -13.82
C LEU A 333 -18.72 11.69 -14.58
N LYS A 334 -17.91 11.29 -15.56
CA LYS A 334 -17.17 12.19 -16.44
C LYS A 334 -17.59 11.93 -17.87
N LEU A 335 -18.06 12.97 -18.54
CA LEU A 335 -18.43 12.95 -19.95
C LEU A 335 -17.53 13.94 -20.67
N SER A 336 -16.96 13.54 -21.81
CA SER A 336 -16.25 14.45 -22.69
C SER A 336 -16.62 14.23 -24.15
N ALA A 337 -16.62 15.31 -24.92
CA ALA A 337 -16.76 15.28 -26.36
C ALA A 337 -15.77 16.26 -26.99
N ASP A 338 -14.79 15.73 -27.71
CA ASP A 338 -13.69 16.48 -28.32
C ASP A 338 -13.87 16.51 -29.85
N TYR A 339 -13.82 17.71 -30.44
CA TYR A 339 -13.94 17.95 -31.87
C TYR A 339 -12.88 18.94 -32.36
N ASN A 340 -12.00 18.49 -33.25
CA ASN A 340 -10.98 19.35 -33.84
C ASN A 340 -11.60 20.23 -34.94
N MET A 341 -11.80 21.52 -34.66
CA MET A 341 -12.36 22.45 -35.65
C MET A 341 -11.35 22.87 -36.72
N SER A 342 -10.07 22.97 -36.36
CA SER A 342 -8.97 23.26 -37.27
C SER A 342 -7.67 22.68 -36.71
N GLN A 343 -6.55 22.86 -37.41
CA GLN A 343 -5.21 22.48 -36.89
C GLN A 343 -4.84 23.21 -35.59
N ASN A 344 -5.46 24.37 -35.33
CA ASN A 344 -5.12 25.26 -34.21
C ASN A 344 -6.29 25.49 -33.24
N LEU A 345 -7.45 24.84 -33.44
CA LEU A 345 -8.65 25.04 -32.61
C LEU A 345 -9.32 23.69 -32.32
N ASN A 346 -9.39 23.32 -31.04
CA ASN A 346 -10.04 22.10 -30.57
C ASN A 346 -11.17 22.48 -29.62
N LEU A 347 -12.41 22.16 -29.98
CA LEU A 347 -13.52 22.31 -29.05
C LEU A 347 -13.66 21.05 -28.22
N LYS A 348 -13.72 21.21 -26.92
CA LYS A 348 -13.99 20.15 -25.97
C LYS A 348 -15.16 20.54 -25.07
N PHE A 349 -16.21 19.75 -25.10
CA PHE A 349 -17.25 19.77 -24.09
C PHE A 349 -16.89 18.80 -22.97
N PHE A 350 -17.11 19.20 -21.72
CA PHE A 350 -16.92 18.33 -20.57
C PHE A 350 -18.06 18.50 -19.55
N TYR A 351 -18.39 17.40 -18.88
CA TYR A 351 -19.30 17.34 -17.75
C TYR A 351 -18.73 16.38 -16.72
N ASP A 352 -18.37 16.91 -15.55
CA ASP A 352 -17.82 16.16 -14.43
C ASP A 352 -18.75 16.33 -13.22
N GLN A 353 -19.37 15.23 -12.80
CA GLN A 353 -20.14 15.14 -11.57
C GLN A 353 -19.40 14.25 -10.58
N MET A 354 -19.27 14.71 -9.34
CA MET A 354 -18.74 13.93 -8.24
C MET A 354 -19.64 14.08 -7.02
N MET A 355 -20.08 12.96 -6.47
CA MET A 355 -20.90 12.88 -5.27
C MET A 355 -20.19 12.05 -4.22
N THR A 356 -20.11 12.55 -2.99
CA THR A 356 -19.44 11.89 -1.87
C THR A 356 -20.41 11.71 -0.71
N LYS A 357 -20.47 10.51 -0.16
CA LYS A 357 -21.17 10.19 1.09
C LYS A 357 -20.18 9.63 2.10
N TYR A 358 -20.00 10.31 3.23
CA TYR A 358 -19.08 9.86 4.29
C TYR A 358 -19.68 8.72 5.13
N LYS A 359 -18.82 7.83 5.64
CA LYS A 359 -19.20 6.74 6.56
C LYS A 359 -19.24 7.15 8.03
N ILE A 360 -18.65 8.30 8.35
CA ILE A 360 -18.67 8.91 9.68
C ILE A 360 -19.77 9.97 9.77
N SER A 361 -20.41 10.08 10.94
CA SER A 361 -21.52 11.02 11.16
C SER A 361 -21.07 12.48 11.29
N THR A 362 -19.76 12.73 11.36
CA THR A 362 -19.18 14.07 11.54
C THR A 362 -18.97 14.84 10.23
N ALA A 363 -19.25 14.22 9.07
CA ALA A 363 -19.03 14.83 7.76
C ALA A 363 -20.30 14.81 6.89
N PHE A 364 -20.55 15.92 6.19
CA PHE A 364 -21.72 16.09 5.33
C PHE A 364 -21.48 15.59 3.92
N PRO A 365 -22.46 14.96 3.26
CA PRO A 365 -22.33 14.57 1.86
C PRO A 365 -22.11 15.80 0.97
N LEU A 366 -21.25 15.65 -0.05
CA LEU A 366 -20.92 16.70 -1.00
C LEU A 366 -21.35 16.29 -2.41
N SER A 367 -21.83 17.25 -3.19
CA SER A 367 -22.09 17.07 -4.61
C SER A 367 -21.50 18.25 -5.37
N THR A 368 -20.60 17.96 -6.31
CA THR A 368 -19.94 18.96 -7.14
C THR A 368 -20.18 18.62 -8.60
N ILE A 369 -20.55 19.64 -9.38
CA ILE A 369 -20.79 19.53 -10.81
C ILE A 369 -19.95 20.61 -11.47
N ARG A 370 -19.17 20.22 -12.48
CA ARG A 370 -18.43 21.12 -13.36
C ARG A 370 -18.82 20.78 -14.78
N ALA A 371 -19.25 21.77 -15.53
CA ALA A 371 -19.60 21.60 -16.93
C ALA A 371 -19.12 22.82 -17.70
N GLY A 372 -18.70 22.61 -18.94
CA GLY A 372 -18.24 23.71 -19.76
C GLY A 372 -17.81 23.29 -21.14
N ILE A 373 -17.45 24.31 -21.92
CA ILE A 373 -16.81 24.17 -23.22
C ILE A 373 -15.45 24.84 -23.11
N THR A 374 -14.40 24.11 -23.47
CA THR A 374 -13.04 24.62 -23.65
C THR A 374 -12.72 24.64 -25.14
N ALA A 375 -12.01 25.66 -25.61
CA ALA A 375 -11.71 25.90 -27.03
C ALA A 375 -10.22 26.19 -27.23
#